data_AF-Q4C0J7-F1
#
_entry.id   AF-Q4C0J7-F1
#
_cell.length_a   1.000
_cell.length_b   1.000
_cell.length_c   1.000
_cell.angle_alpha   90.00
_cell.angle_beta   90.00
_cell.angle_gamma   90.00
#
_symmetry.space_group_name_H-M   'P 1'
#
loop_
_entity.id
_entity.type
_entity.pdbx_description
1 polymer ?
#
loop_
_entity_poly.entity_id
_entity_poly.type
_entity_poly.pdbx_seq_one_letter_code
_entity_poly.pdbx_strand_id
1 'polypeptide(L)' 'MSFLVDTNILLRSADSRHPMYEAAINSVSILKRQKNQLYIMPQNLIEFWNVCTRPLDKNGLGYSLTETQAEIKKIKSFFP' A
#
# COMPACT_ATOMS: atom_id res chain seq x y z
N MET A 1 1.79 -4.27 19.99
CA MET A 1 2.60 -5.29 19.27
C MET A 1 3.12 -4.69 17.97
N SER A 2 4.12 -5.29 17.36
CA SER A 2 4.69 -4.82 16.08
C SER A 2 4.23 -5.72 14.95
N PHE A 3 3.75 -5.13 13.86
CA PHE A 3 3.32 -5.84 12.65
C PHE A 3 4.11 -5.33 11.46
N LEU A 4 4.51 -6.25 10.59
CA LEU A 4 4.99 -5.92 9.26
C LEU A 4 3.81 -5.96 8.29
N VAL A 5 3.59 -4.86 7.57
CA VAL A 5 2.50 -4.73 6.59
C VAL A 5 2.98 -5.27 5.25
N ASP A 6 2.25 -6.25 4.71
CA ASP A 6 2.53 -6.80 3.40
C ASP A 6 2.16 -5.83 2.26
N THR A 7 2.82 -6.00 1.12
CA THR A 7 2.61 -5.18 -0.08
C THR A 7 1.16 -5.23 -0.57
N ASN A 8 0.47 -6.38 -0.41
CA ASN A 8 -0.92 -6.49 -0.83
C ASN A 8 -1.84 -5.50 -0.09
N ILE A 9 -1.59 -5.23 1.19
CA ILE A 9 -2.37 -4.23 1.96
C ILE A 9 -2.12 -2.83 1.42
N LEU A 10 -0.86 -2.50 1.07
CA LEU A 10 -0.50 -1.22 0.47
C LEU A 10 -1.18 -1.04 -0.89
N LEU A 11 -1.13 -2.07 -1.74
CA LEU A 11 -1.76 -2.08 -3.07
C LEU A 11 -3.28 -1.90 -2.98
N ARG A 12 -3.95 -2.61 -2.07
CA ARG A 12 -5.40 -2.48 -1.90
C ARG A 12 -5.81 -1.13 -1.32
N SER A 13 -4.95 -0.52 -0.50
CA SER A 13 -5.19 0.82 0.04
C SER A 13 -4.98 1.93 -1.00
N ALA A 14 -4.26 1.65 -2.10
CA ALA A 14 -3.97 2.62 -3.16
C ALA A 14 -4.97 2.61 -4.33
N ASP A 15 -5.82 1.59 -4.44
CA ASP A 15 -6.85 1.47 -5.49
C ASP A 15 -8.25 1.48 -4.87
N SER A 16 -8.89 2.66 -4.86
CA SER A 16 -10.22 2.87 -4.29
C SER A 16 -11.34 2.10 -4.98
N ARG A 17 -11.09 1.56 -6.19
CA ARG A 17 -12.05 0.74 -6.93
C ARG A 17 -11.92 -0.75 -6.60
N HIS A 18 -10.86 -1.15 -5.91
CA HIS A 18 -10.65 -2.56 -5.57
C HIS A 18 -11.67 -3.01 -4.50
N PRO A 19 -12.32 -4.18 -4.63
CA PRO A 19 -13.32 -4.65 -3.65
C PRO A 19 -12.82 -4.74 -2.20
N MET A 20 -11.51 -4.92 -2.03
CA MET A 20 -10.84 -4.99 -0.73
C MET A 20 -10.30 -3.65 -0.22
N TYR A 21 -10.55 -2.53 -0.89
CA TYR A 21 -10.07 -1.20 -0.48
C TYR A 21 -10.47 -0.90 0.98
N GLU A 22 -11.77 -1.00 1.29
CA GLU A 22 -12.31 -0.77 2.62
C GLU A 22 -11.69 -1.70 3.66
N ALA A 23 -11.55 -2.99 3.36
CA ALA A 23 -10.94 -3.95 4.28
C ALA A 23 -9.47 -3.60 4.58
N ALA A 24 -8.71 -3.19 3.57
CA ALA A 24 -7.30 -2.82 3.72
C ALA A 24 -7.14 -1.55 4.59
N ILE A 25 -7.86 -0.47 4.27
CA ILE A 25 -7.75 0.77 5.06
C ILE A 25 -8.28 0.59 6.49
N ASN A 26 -9.37 -0.17 6.67
CA ASN A 26 -9.97 -0.37 7.98
C ASN A 26 -9.08 -1.25 8.88
N SER A 27 -8.46 -2.29 8.35
CA SER A 27 -7.52 -3.13 9.12
C SER A 27 -6.31 -2.32 9.64
N VAL A 28 -5.69 -1.51 8.78
CA VAL A 28 -4.60 -0.58 9.16
C VAL A 28 -5.09 0.40 10.24
N SER A 29 -6.28 0.97 10.06
CA SER A 29 -6.88 1.94 10.98
C SER A 29 -7.18 1.31 12.35
N ILE A 30 -7.74 0.10 12.39
CA ILE A 30 -8.00 -0.67 13.61
C ILE A 30 -6.69 -0.91 14.38
N LEU A 31 -5.65 -1.40 13.70
CA LEU A 31 -4.38 -1.71 14.36
C LEU A 31 -3.71 -0.45 14.92
N LYS A 32 -3.77 0.69 14.20
CA LYS A 32 -3.27 1.97 14.73
C LYS A 32 -4.09 2.47 15.93
N ARG A 33 -5.42 2.37 15.91
CA ARG A 33 -6.27 2.75 17.06
C ARG A 33 -5.97 1.91 18.30
N GLN A 34 -5.58 0.65 18.11
CA GLN A 34 -5.11 -0.25 19.18
C GLN A 34 -3.67 0.05 19.64
N LYS A 35 -3.05 1.15 19.18
CA LYS A 35 -1.67 1.56 19.49
C LYS A 35 -0.61 0.53 19.10
N ASN A 36 -0.90 -0.33 18.12
CA ASN A 36 0.10 -1.19 17.53
C ASN A 36 1.04 -0.40 16.61
N GLN A 37 2.27 -0.91 16.47
CA GLN A 37 3.25 -0.36 15.55
C GLN A 37 3.15 -1.13 14.23
N LEU A 38 2.99 -0.40 13.13
CA LEU A 38 2.93 -0.95 11.78
C LEU A 38 4.17 -0.51 11.03
N TYR A 39 4.93 -1.45 10.49
CA TYR A 39 6.15 -1.20 9.75
C TYR A 39 6.02 -1.66 8.30
N ILE A 40 6.87 -1.11 7.45
CA ILE A 40 7.10 -1.58 6.09
C ILE A 40 8.60 -1.78 5.90
N MET A 41 8.98 -2.60 4.92
CA MET A 41 10.38 -2.76 4.50
C MET A 41 10.59 -2.14 3.12
N PRO A 42 11.85 -1.79 2.75
CA PRO A 42 12.18 -1.32 1.41
C PRO A 42 11.67 -2.25 0.29
N GLN A 43 11.67 -3.57 0.53
CA GLN A 43 11.13 -4.56 -0.41
C GLN A 43 9.65 -4.30 -0.73
N ASN A 44 8.82 -3.91 0.26
CA ASN A 44 7.42 -3.62 0.01
C ASN A 44 7.22 -2.47 -0.98
N LEU A 45 8.11 -1.47 -0.96
CA LEU A 45 8.07 -0.33 -1.88
C LEU A 45 8.47 -0.73 -3.30
N ILE A 46 9.44 -1.64 -3.44
CA ILE A 46 9.89 -2.16 -4.74
C ILE A 46 8.76 -2.99 -5.38
N GLU A 47 8.15 -3.89 -4.61
CA GLU A 47 7.02 -4.70 -5.07
C GLU A 47 5.80 -3.83 -5.41
N PHE A 48 5.49 -2.84 -4.57
CA PHE A 48 4.42 -1.87 -4.83
C PHE A 48 4.65 -1.13 -6.15
N TRP A 49 5.86 -0.59 -6.36
CA TRP A 49 6.22 0.11 -7.60
C TRP A 49 6.04 -0.79 -8.83
N ASN A 50 6.50 -2.03 -8.74
CA ASN A 50 6.42 -3.01 -9.83
C ASN A 50 4.99 -3.37 -10.20
N VAL A 51 4.03 -3.32 -9.27
CA VAL A 51 2.61 -3.59 -9.56
C VAL A 51 1.90 -2.32 -10.02
N CYS A 52 2.18 -1.17 -9.39
CA CYS A 52 1.57 0.11 -9.75
C CYS A 52 1.87 0.51 -11.20
N THR A 53 3.14 0.43 -11.61
CA THR A 53 3.59 0.86 -12.94
C THR A 53 3.35 -0.16 -14.04
N ARG A 54 2.94 -1.38 -13.68
CA ARG A 54 2.64 -2.43 -14.64
C ARG A 54 1.30 -2.15 -15.32
N PRO A 55 1.19 -2.37 -16.65
CA PRO A 55 -0.07 -2.19 -17.37
C PRO A 55 -1.23 -3.01 -16.80
N LEU A 56 -2.45 -2.48 -16.94
CA LEU A 56 -3.69 -3.11 -16.48
C LEU A 56 -3.90 -4.50 -17.10
N ASP A 57 -3.60 -4.66 -18.39
CA ASP A 57 -3.69 -5.93 -19.13
C ASP A 57 -2.63 -6.96 -18.72
N LYS A 58 -1.69 -6.57 -17.85
CA LYS A 58 -0.64 -7.42 -17.28
C LYS A 58 -0.78 -7.60 -15.77
N ASN A 59 -1.99 -7.46 -15.23
CA ASN A 59 -2.27 -7.57 -13.79
C ASN A 59 -1.48 -6.54 -12.95
N GLY A 60 -1.40 -5.31 -13.44
CA GLY A 60 -0.92 -4.14 -12.69
C GLY A 60 -2.03 -3.11 -12.46
N LEU A 61 -1.68 -1.94 -11.92
CA LEU A 61 -2.63 -0.84 -11.71
C LEU A 61 -2.59 0.22 -12.83
N GLY A 62 -1.59 0.17 -13.70
CA GLY A 62 -1.44 1.10 -14.83
C GLY A 62 -1.18 2.55 -14.41
N TYR A 63 -0.67 2.78 -13.21
CA TYR A 63 -0.31 4.11 -12.72
C TYR A 63 0.92 4.62 -13.48
N SER A 64 0.94 5.93 -13.74
CA SER A 64 2.15 6.62 -14.16
C SER A 64 3.24 6.58 -13.09
N LEU A 65 4.48 6.86 -13.48
CA LEU A 65 5.60 6.97 -12.54
C LEU A 65 5.34 8.07 -11.50
N THR A 66 4.72 9.18 -11.90
CA THR A 66 4.40 10.31 -11.02
C THR A 66 3.33 9.94 -10.00
N GLU A 67 2.26 9.26 -10.41
CA GLU A 67 1.23 8.74 -9.48
C GLU A 67 1.84 7.75 -8.49
N THR A 68 2.65 6.80 -8.99
CA THR A 68 3.31 5.82 -8.14
C THR A 68 4.25 6.47 -7.12
N GLN A 69 5.01 7.49 -7.54
CA GLN A 69 5.88 8.25 -6.64
C GLN A 69 5.10 9.02 -5.57
N ALA A 70 3.93 9.59 -5.92
CA ALA A 70 3.06 10.25 -4.96
C ALA A 70 2.53 9.26 -3.91
N GLU A 71 2.11 8.06 -4.33
CA GLU A 71 1.67 7.01 -3.40
C GLU A 71 2.81 6.54 -2.47
N ILE A 72 4.02 6.32 -2.99
CA ILE A 72 5.17 5.98 -2.14
C ILE A 72 5.45 7.08 -1.11
N LYS A 73 5.33 8.35 -1.49
CA LYS A 73 5.51 9.47 -0.54
C LYS A 73 4.48 9.41 0.58
N LYS A 74 3.21 9.12 0.27
CA LYS A 74 2.15 8.94 1.27
C LYS A 74 2.45 7.76 2.19
N ILE A 75 2.81 6.61 1.62
CA ILE A 75 3.18 5.39 2.37
C ILE A 75 4.33 5.69 3.35
N LYS A 76 5.43 6.31 2.88
CA LYS A 76 6.58 6.68 3.72
C LYS A 76 6.25 7.72 4.81
N SER A 77 5.24 8.56 4.59
CA SER A 77 4.79 9.50 5.63
C SER A 77 3.92 8.85 6.70
N PHE A 78 3.28 7.72 6.37
CA PHE A 78 2.30 7.07 7.22
C PHE A 78 2.89 5.95 8.09
N PHE A 79 3.89 5.24 7.55
CA PHE A 79 4.62 4.16 8.23
C PHE A 79 6.02 4.63 8.63
N PRO A 80 6.47 4.33 9.87
CA PRO A 80 7.83 4.59 10.33
C PRO A 80 8.89 3.75 9.61
#